data_AF-A0A810NWQ9-F1
#
_entry.id   AF-A0A810NWQ9-F1
#
_cell.length_a   1.000
_cell.length_b   1.000
_cell.length_c   1.000
_cell.angle_alpha   90.00
_cell.angle_beta   90.00
_cell.angle_gamma   90.00
#
_symmetry.space_group_name_H-M   'P 1'
#
loop_
_entity.id
_entity.type
_entity.pdbx_description
1 polymer ?
#
loop_
_entity_poly.entity_id
_entity_poly.type
_entity_poly.pdbx_seq_one_letter_code
_entity_poly.pdbx_strand_id
1 'polypeptide(L)'
;MTSHADTTWRPYEVEGELSTAEKNRLPETVFAFPAKHKLPLTDAEHVRNALARFDQVKGVNDDQRDLAFANIQAAARHFGVDVAETHWHQLGRRPYTQNPAH
;
A
#
# COMPACT_ATOMS: atom_id res chain seq x y z
N MET A 1 0.53 23.57 -7.22
CA MET A 1 0.50 23.33 -5.76
C MET A 1 0.09 21.89 -5.56
N THR A 2 1.05 20.97 -5.47
CA THR A 2 0.77 19.56 -5.18
C THR A 2 0.46 19.44 -3.69
N SER A 3 -0.80 19.21 -3.36
CA SER A 3 -1.26 18.96 -2.00
C SER A 3 -0.42 17.84 -1.39
N HIS A 4 0.26 18.14 -0.29
CA HIS A 4 0.85 17.12 0.56
C HIS A 4 -0.34 16.40 1.19
N ALA A 5 -0.80 15.31 0.55
CA ALA A 5 -1.73 14.42 1.21
C ALA A 5 -1.02 13.94 2.49
N ASP A 6 -1.54 14.35 3.65
CA ASP A 6 -1.04 13.94 4.96
C ASP A 6 -1.17 12.41 5.08
N THR A 7 -0.15 11.70 4.63
CA THR A 7 -0.03 10.25 4.76
C THR A 7 0.09 9.89 6.23
N THR A 8 -0.65 8.88 6.66
CA THR A 8 -0.52 8.31 8.01
C THR A 8 0.56 7.24 8.09
N TRP A 9 1.05 6.79 6.93
CA TRP A 9 2.06 5.75 6.87
C TRP A 9 3.39 6.19 7.51
N ARG A 10 3.99 5.27 8.28
CA ARG A 10 5.34 5.40 8.85
C ARG A 10 6.11 4.10 8.64
N PRO A 11 7.42 4.18 8.31
CA PRO A 11 8.24 2.98 8.20
C PRO A 11 8.26 2.25 9.55
N TYR A 12 8.17 0.93 9.47
CA TYR A 12 8.29 0.04 10.61
C TYR A 12 9.29 -1.04 10.22
N GLU A 13 10.52 -0.86 10.67
CA GLU A 13 11.61 -1.78 10.39
C GLU A 13 11.51 -2.96 11.37
N VAL A 14 11.36 -4.16 10.81
CA VAL A 14 11.46 -5.40 11.57
C VAL A 14 12.44 -6.30 10.85
N GLU A 15 13.43 -6.82 11.56
CA GLU A 15 14.37 -7.76 10.98
C GLU A 15 13.73 -9.15 10.90
N GLY A 16 13.46 -9.62 9.68
CA GLY A 16 12.96 -10.96 9.41
C GLY A 16 11.45 -11.06 9.11
N GLU A 17 10.98 -12.28 8.83
CA GLU A 17 9.55 -12.53 8.57
C GLU A 17 8.73 -12.41 9.87
N LEU A 18 7.70 -11.58 9.83
CA LEU A 18 6.77 -11.44 10.94
C LEU A 18 5.84 -12.66 11.05
N SER A 19 5.74 -13.23 12.25
CA SER A 19 4.69 -14.19 12.59
C SER A 19 3.29 -13.57 12.49
N THR A 20 2.25 -14.40 12.39
CA THR A 20 0.85 -13.93 12.40
C THR A 20 0.52 -13.12 13.67
N ALA A 21 1.09 -13.50 14.81
CA ALA A 21 0.87 -12.80 16.07
C ALA A 21 1.52 -11.40 16.09
N GLU A 22 2.69 -11.25 15.48
CA GLU A 22 3.36 -9.96 15.33
C GLU A 22 2.64 -9.08 14.32
N LYS A 23 2.18 -9.64 13.20
CA LYS A 23 1.34 -8.93 12.21
C LYS A 23 0.08 -8.33 12.84
N ASN A 24 -0.56 -9.05 13.76
CA ASN A 24 -1.74 -8.57 14.49
C ASN A 24 -1.45 -7.44 15.50
N ARG A 25 -0.18 -7.19 15.84
CA ARG A 25 0.25 -6.14 16.78
C ARG A 25 0.90 -4.96 16.06
N LEU A 26 0.97 -5.00 14.74
CA LEU A 26 1.55 -3.91 13.96
C LEU A 26 0.77 -2.62 14.19
N PRO A 27 1.46 -1.47 14.33
CA PRO A 27 0.77 -0.20 14.46
C PRO A 27 0.00 0.10 13.17
N GLU A 28 -1.15 0.78 13.28
CA GLU A 28 -2.00 1.05 12.11
C GLU A 28 -1.29 1.84 11.00
N THR A 29 -0.23 2.57 11.36
CA THR A 29 0.62 3.36 10.47
C THR A 29 1.42 2.51 9.48
N VAL A 30 1.43 1.18 9.57
CA VAL A 30 2.08 0.34 8.55
C VAL A 30 1.14 -0.09 7.45
N PHE A 31 -0.17 0.15 7.57
CA PHE A 31 -1.17 -0.34 6.62
C PHE A 31 -1.56 0.75 5.61
N ALA A 32 -1.84 0.34 4.37
CA ALA A 32 -2.45 1.24 3.40
C ALA A 32 -3.84 1.69 3.88
N PHE A 33 -4.63 0.78 4.48
CA PHE A 33 -5.91 1.11 5.10
C PHE A 33 -5.81 0.97 6.64
N PRO A 34 -5.36 2.01 7.39
CA PRO A 34 -5.11 1.94 8.82
C PRO A 34 -6.30 1.39 9.60
N ALA A 35 -7.48 2.01 9.48
CA ALA A 35 -8.69 1.62 10.22
C ALA A 35 -9.26 0.24 9.86
N LYS A 36 -8.74 -0.41 8.79
CA LYS A 36 -9.14 -1.76 8.38
C LYS A 36 -8.05 -2.79 8.62
N HIS A 37 -6.83 -2.37 9.01
CA HIS A 37 -5.65 -3.23 9.15
C HIS A 37 -5.41 -4.06 7.87
N LYS A 38 -5.58 -3.43 6.70
CA LYS A 38 -5.46 -4.09 5.38
C LYS A 38 -4.28 -3.54 4.58
N LEU A 39 -3.66 -4.44 3.82
CA LEU A 39 -2.50 -4.18 2.96
C LEU A 39 -1.33 -3.59 3.75
N PRO A 40 -0.61 -4.40 4.55
CA PRO A 40 0.61 -3.94 5.21
C PRO A 40 1.62 -3.44 4.17
N LEU A 41 2.44 -2.47 4.55
CA LEU A 41 3.44 -1.77 3.74
C LEU A 41 4.79 -1.78 4.47
N THR A 42 5.31 -2.96 4.76
CA THR A 42 6.54 -3.16 5.56
C THR A 42 7.80 -3.39 4.73
N ASP A 43 7.65 -3.66 3.43
CA ASP A 43 8.75 -3.82 2.47
C ASP A 43 8.27 -3.57 1.03
N ALA A 44 9.20 -3.62 0.07
CA ALA A 44 8.92 -3.41 -1.34
C ALA A 44 7.92 -4.42 -1.96
N GLU A 45 7.93 -5.68 -1.50
CA GLU A 45 7.02 -6.70 -2.01
C GLU A 45 5.59 -6.41 -1.56
N HIS A 46 5.42 -6.07 -0.29
CA HIS A 46 4.15 -5.62 0.28
C HIS A 46 3.59 -4.40 -0.45
N VAL A 47 4.43 -3.41 -0.81
CA VAL A 47 3.98 -2.25 -1.61
C VAL A 47 3.46 -2.68 -2.98
N ARG A 48 4.19 -3.53 -3.72
CA ARG A 48 3.76 -4.02 -5.04
C ARG A 48 2.46 -4.82 -4.94
N ASN A 49 2.34 -5.67 -3.91
CA ASN A 49 1.13 -6.44 -3.65
C ASN A 49 -0.06 -5.53 -3.30
N ALA A 50 0.17 -4.44 -2.55
CA ALA A 50 -0.88 -3.47 -2.23
C ALA A 50 -1.39 -2.75 -3.48
N LEU A 51 -0.51 -2.33 -4.39
CA LEU A 51 -0.88 -1.74 -5.68
C LEU A 51 -1.70 -2.71 -6.53
N ALA A 52 -1.25 -3.96 -6.65
CA ALA A 52 -1.90 -4.98 -7.47
C ALA A 52 -3.28 -5.41 -6.96
N ARG A 53 -3.55 -5.27 -5.66
CA ARG A 53 -4.78 -5.73 -5.01
C ARG A 53 -5.67 -4.60 -4.47
N PHE A 54 -5.35 -3.36 -4.82
CA PHE A 54 -6.01 -2.18 -4.26
C PHE A 54 -7.54 -2.17 -4.46
N ASP A 55 -8.00 -2.57 -5.65
CA ASP A 55 -9.42 -2.65 -6.05
C ASP A 55 -10.18 -3.82 -5.39
N GLN A 56 -9.45 -4.84 -4.92
CA GLN A 56 -9.99 -5.99 -4.20
C GLN A 56 -10.42 -5.62 -2.78
N VAL A 57 -9.94 -4.51 -2.21
CA VAL A 57 -10.33 -4.06 -0.87
C VAL A 57 -11.78 -3.58 -0.89
N LYS A 58 -12.65 -4.31 -0.16
CA LYS A 58 -14.07 -4.00 0.02
C LYS A 58 -14.36 -3.38 1.39
N GLY A 59 -15.51 -2.69 1.47
CA GLY A 59 -16.00 -2.04 2.68
C GLY A 59 -15.25 -0.76 3.06
N VAL A 60 -14.80 -0.01 2.04
CA VAL A 60 -14.08 1.26 2.19
C VAL A 60 -14.72 2.33 1.30
N ASN A 61 -14.68 3.58 1.74
CA ASN A 61 -15.13 4.75 0.97
C ASN A 61 -13.98 5.38 0.18
N ASP A 62 -14.27 6.40 -0.62
CA ASP A 62 -13.28 7.03 -1.49
C ASP A 62 -12.20 7.79 -0.70
N ASP A 63 -12.56 8.46 0.40
CA ASP A 63 -11.57 9.10 1.29
C ASP A 63 -10.54 8.09 1.84
N GLN A 64 -11.00 6.88 2.18
CA GLN A 64 -10.13 5.80 2.61
C GLN A 64 -9.25 5.28 1.47
N ARG A 65 -9.73 5.30 0.22
CA ARG A 65 -8.92 4.95 -0.95
C ARG A 65 -7.89 6.04 -1.24
N ASP A 66 -8.26 7.30 -1.15
CA ASP A 66 -7.34 8.42 -1.31
C ASP A 66 -6.21 8.36 -0.27
N LEU A 67 -6.55 8.17 1.01
CA LEU A 67 -5.56 7.97 2.07
C LEU A 67 -4.69 6.74 1.81
N ALA A 68 -5.28 5.62 1.41
CA ALA A 68 -4.53 4.40 1.16
C ALA A 68 -3.54 4.53 0.01
N PHE A 69 -3.92 5.25 -1.04
CA PHE A 69 -3.03 5.51 -2.14
C PHE A 69 -1.90 6.46 -1.76
N ALA A 70 -2.17 7.50 -0.96
CA ALA A 70 -1.13 8.37 -0.40
C ALA A 70 -0.13 7.58 0.48
N ASN A 71 -0.63 6.68 1.32
CA ASN A 71 0.18 5.78 2.15
C ASN A 71 1.06 4.86 1.28
N ILE A 72 0.50 4.25 0.23
CA ILE A 72 1.25 3.40 -0.71
C ILE A 72 2.33 4.21 -1.43
N GLN A 73 2.04 5.43 -1.90
CA GLN A 73 3.05 6.30 -2.53
C GLN A 73 4.18 6.66 -1.57
N ALA A 74 3.86 6.91 -0.29
CA ALA A 74 4.87 7.19 0.72
C ALA A 74 5.79 5.99 0.98
N ALA A 75 5.21 4.80 1.15
CA ALA A 75 5.96 3.56 1.31
C ALA A 75 6.78 3.21 0.05
N ALA A 76 6.21 3.40 -1.14
CA ALA A 76 6.88 3.16 -2.41
C ALA A 76 8.15 4.00 -2.57
N ARG A 77 8.07 5.30 -2.23
CA ARG A 77 9.25 6.18 -2.21
C ARG A 77 10.33 5.70 -1.23
N HIS A 78 9.92 5.20 -0.06
CA HIS A 78 10.85 4.71 0.95
C HIS A 78 11.54 3.40 0.53
N PHE A 79 10.79 2.46 -0.04
CA PHE A 79 11.30 1.14 -0.44
C PHE A 79 11.82 1.06 -1.90
N GLY A 80 11.83 2.18 -2.63
CA GLY A 80 12.31 2.22 -4.01
C GLY A 80 11.42 1.47 -5.01
N VAL A 81 10.10 1.55 -4.84
CA VAL A 81 9.13 0.99 -5.79
C VAL A 81 8.61 2.10 -6.69
N ASP A 82 8.72 1.93 -8.00
CA ASP A 82 8.18 2.87 -8.98
C ASP A 82 6.66 2.76 -9.07
N VAL A 83 5.98 3.90 -8.96
CA VAL A 83 4.52 4.01 -9.14
C VAL A 83 4.26 5.04 -10.23
N ALA A 84 3.77 4.57 -11.38
CA ALA A 84 3.48 5.43 -12.52
C ALA A 84 2.13 6.16 -12.35
N GLU A 85 1.24 5.60 -11.55
CA GLU A 85 -0.09 6.12 -11.32
C GLU A 85 -0.05 7.36 -10.43
N THR A 86 -0.79 8.38 -10.83
CA THR A 86 -0.95 9.63 -10.07
C THR A 86 -2.23 9.65 -9.23
N HIS A 87 -3.15 8.71 -9.49
CA HIS A 87 -4.40 8.55 -8.76
C HIS A 87 -4.81 7.08 -8.69
N TRP A 88 -5.37 6.63 -7.57
CA TRP A 88 -5.83 5.24 -7.41
C TRP A 88 -6.84 4.76 -8.45
N HIS A 89 -7.63 5.66 -9.06
CA HIS A 89 -8.54 5.32 -10.16
C HIS A 89 -7.82 4.77 -11.41
N GLN A 90 -6.50 4.97 -11.51
CA GLN A 90 -5.65 4.46 -12.58
C GLN A 90 -5.13 3.05 -12.30
N LEU A 91 -5.16 2.61 -11.03
CA LEU A 91 -4.77 1.26 -10.65
C LEU A 91 -5.71 0.24 -11.31
N GLY A 92 -5.15 -0.90 -11.72
CA GLY A 92 -5.89 -1.96 -12.42
C GLY A 92 -6.22 -1.67 -13.89
N ARG A 93 -5.99 -0.44 -14.40
CA ARG A 93 -6.14 -0.12 -15.83
C ARG A 93 -5.00 -0.66 -16.68
N ARG A 94 -3.86 -0.96 -16.06
CA ARG A 94 -2.71 -1.60 -16.67
C ARG A 94 -2.40 -2.87 -15.89
N PRO A 95 -2.22 -4.03 -16.55
CA PRO A 95 -1.74 -5.21 -15.85
C PRO A 95 -0.33 -4.91 -15.29
N TYR A 96 -0.19 -4.95 -13.97
CA TYR A 96 1.11 -4.80 -13.29
C TYR A 96 1.95 -6.11 -13.35
N THR A 97 1.33 -7.18 -13.85
CA THR A 97 2.03 -8.40 -14.26
C THR A 97 2.37 -8.31 -15.73
N GLN A 98 3.67 -8.23 -16.06
CA GLN A 98 4.12 -8.90 -17.27
C GLN A 98 3.95 -10.39 -16.99
N ASN A 99 2.92 -11.00 -17.54
CA ASN A 99 2.79 -12.45 -17.54
C ASN A 99 3.50 -12.94 -18.82
N PRO A 100 4.75 -13.43 -18.77
CA PRO A 100 5.19 -14.35 -19.81
C PRO A 100 4.41 -15.63 -19.56
N ALA A 101 3.64 -16.06 -20.55
CA ALA A 101 2.89 -17.30 -20.53
C ALA A 101 3.69 -18.45 -19.88
N HIS A 102 3.04 -19.23 -19.02
CA HIS A 102 3.26 -20.67 -18.91
C HIS A 102 2.10 -21.39 -18.23
#